data_AF-A0A7C6HCR3-F1
#
_entry.id   AF-A0A7C6HCR3-F1
#
_cell.length_a   1.000
_cell.length_b   1.000
_cell.length_c   1.000
_cell.angle_alpha   90.00
_cell.angle_beta   90.00
_cell.angle_gamma   90.00
#
_symmetry.space_group_name_H-M   'P 1'
#
loop_
_entity.id
_entity.type
_entity.pdbx_description
1 polymer ?
#
loop_
_entity_poly.entity_id
_entity_poly.type
_entity_poly.pdbx_seq_one_letter_code
_entity_poly.pdbx_strand_id
1 'polypeptide(L)'
;MGMFCYQCQETTRNTGCTVRGVCGKNEEVAKLQDLLIYTLKGISDIVVKGKIDVSKLEDLNYQALNSLFITITNAHSCHPMLPRCLWRTSVSQAPVQLMTT
;
A
#
# COMPACT_ATOMS: atom_id res chain seq x y z
N MET A 1 -10.82 17.25 -2.95
CA MET A 1 -10.50 16.26 -3.99
C MET A 1 -10.95 14.90 -3.47
N GLY A 2 -11.67 14.11 -4.28
CA GLY A 2 -12.20 12.80 -3.89
C GLY A 2 -11.14 11.68 -3.88
N MET A 3 -11.40 10.58 -4.57
CA MET A 3 -10.41 9.52 -4.88
C MET A 3 -9.81 9.71 -6.28
N PHE A 4 -8.73 8.99 -6.60
CA PHE A 4 -8.28 8.82 -7.98
C PHE A 4 -7.69 7.42 -8.16
N CYS A 5 -8.28 6.61 -9.04
CA CYS A 5 -7.79 5.26 -9.30
C CYS A 5 -7.97 4.87 -10.77
N TYR A 6 -6.87 4.49 -11.41
CA TYR A 6 -6.76 4.17 -12.84
C TYR A 6 -6.14 2.80 -13.15
N GLN A 7 -6.09 1.91 -12.15
CA GLN A 7 -5.28 0.68 -12.22
C GLN A 7 -5.90 -0.45 -13.04
N CYS A 8 -7.22 -0.42 -13.28
CA CYS A 8 -7.91 -1.46 -14.04
C CYS A 8 -8.35 -0.96 -15.42
N GLN A 9 -8.58 -1.89 -16.34
CA GLN A 9 -9.06 -1.55 -17.69
C GLN A 9 -10.46 -0.92 -17.67
N GLU A 10 -11.30 -1.28 -16.69
CA GLU A 10 -12.69 -0.83 -16.56
C GLU A 10 -12.84 0.59 -15.97
N THR A 11 -11.77 1.38 -15.90
CA THR A 11 -11.84 2.71 -15.28
C THR A 11 -12.78 3.65 -16.03
N THR A 12 -13.38 4.59 -15.29
CA THR A 12 -14.34 5.53 -15.88
C THR A 12 -13.71 6.30 -17.04
N ARG A 13 -14.35 6.22 -18.21
CA ARG A 13 -13.92 6.85 -19.47
C ARG A 13 -12.48 6.50 -19.87
N ASN A 14 -11.93 5.38 -19.39
CA ASN A 14 -10.54 4.98 -19.61
C ASN A 14 -9.51 6.06 -19.17
N THR A 15 -9.87 6.88 -18.17
CA THR A 15 -9.03 7.98 -17.65
C THR A 15 -8.75 7.83 -16.16
N GLY A 16 -9.78 7.48 -15.37
CA GLY A 16 -9.64 7.26 -13.94
C GLY A 16 -10.95 7.44 -13.17
N CYS A 17 -11.12 6.67 -12.11
CA CYS A 17 -12.27 6.77 -11.22
C CYS A 17 -12.02 7.86 -10.18
N THR A 18 -12.87 8.88 -10.11
CA THR A 18 -12.69 10.06 -9.23
C THR A 18 -13.65 10.16 -8.04
N VAL A 19 -14.80 9.51 -8.13
CA VAL A 19 -15.85 9.53 -7.08
C VAL A 19 -16.05 8.15 -6.48
N ARG A 20 -16.24 7.14 -7.33
CA ARG A 20 -16.37 5.73 -6.93
C ARG A 20 -15.79 4.84 -8.02
N GLY A 21 -15.17 3.73 -7.63
CA GLY A 21 -14.62 2.77 -8.59
C GLY A 21 -15.74 2.00 -9.29
N VAL A 22 -15.57 1.72 -10.57
CA VAL A 22 -16.48 0.81 -11.32
C VAL A 22 -16.48 -0.59 -10.69
N CYS A 23 -15.35 -1.00 -10.10
CA CYS A 23 -15.20 -2.21 -9.29
C CYS A 23 -15.89 -2.14 -7.91
N GLY A 24 -16.62 -1.07 -7.58
CA GLY A 24 -17.30 -0.90 -6.30
C GLY A 24 -16.44 -0.36 -5.16
N LYS A 25 -15.16 -0.02 -5.43
CA LYS A 25 -14.23 0.58 -4.45
C LYS A 25 -14.73 1.97 -4.01
N ASN A 26 -14.88 2.16 -2.69
CA ASN A 26 -15.26 3.43 -2.08
C ASN A 26 -14.04 4.37 -1.92
N GLU A 27 -14.31 5.66 -1.78
CA GLU A 27 -13.28 6.70 -1.63
C GLU A 27 -12.34 6.44 -0.45
N GLU A 28 -12.88 6.03 0.70
CA GLU A 28 -12.09 5.73 1.90
C GLU A 28 -11.10 4.57 1.66
N VAL A 29 -11.58 3.50 1.03
CA VAL A 29 -10.75 2.34 0.65
C VAL A 29 -9.67 2.76 -0.36
N ALA A 30 -9.99 3.68 -1.28
CA ALA A 30 -8.99 4.25 -2.19
C ALA A 30 -7.88 4.99 -1.47
N LYS A 31 -8.24 5.92 -0.59
CA LYS A 31 -7.26 6.70 0.17
C LYS A 31 -6.41 5.81 1.08
N LEU A 32 -6.99 4.79 1.69
CA LEU A 32 -6.23 3.84 2.53
C LEU A 32 -5.25 3.01 1.70
N GLN A 33 -5.64 2.56 0.51
CA GLN A 33 -4.72 1.86 -0.39
C GLN A 33 -3.60 2.80 -0.88
N ASP A 34 -3.90 4.06 -1.21
CA ASP A 34 -2.89 5.05 -1.60
C ASP A 34 -1.90 5.32 -0.46
N LEU A 35 -2.41 5.46 0.77
CA LEU A 35 -1.58 5.66 1.96
C LEU A 35 -0.70 4.44 2.25
N LEU A 36 -1.21 3.22 2.06
CA LEU A 36 -0.43 1.99 2.20
C LEU A 36 0.71 1.91 1.17
N ILE A 37 0.47 2.29 -0.09
CA ILE A 37 1.52 2.36 -1.10
C ILE A 37 2.55 3.44 -0.73
N TYR A 38 2.11 4.57 -0.19
CA TYR A 38 3.01 5.64 0.28
C TYR A 38 3.94 5.16 1.40
N THR A 39 3.41 4.46 2.41
CA THR A 39 4.24 3.93 3.50
C THR A 39 5.23 2.87 3.01
N LEU A 40 4.80 1.97 2.12
CA LEU A 40 5.70 0.99 1.50
C LEU A 40 6.86 1.64 0.75
N LYS A 41 6.61 2.71 -0.02
CA LYS A 41 7.68 3.48 -0.67
C LYS A 41 8.66 4.07 0.33
N GLY A 42 8.17 4.58 1.46
CA GLY A 42 9.01 5.07 2.55
C GLY A 42 9.91 3.97 3.13
N ILE A 43 9.39 2.77 3.37
CA ILE A 43 10.17 1.62 3.81
C ILE A 43 11.25 1.26 2.78
N SER A 44 10.89 1.21 1.48
CA SER A 44 11.85 0.93 0.41
C SER A 44 12.97 1.97 0.35
N ASP A 45 12.65 3.25 0.53
CA ASP A 45 13.66 4.34 0.55
C ASP A 45 14.66 4.16 1.70
N ILE A 46 14.19 3.79 2.90
CA ILE A 46 15.06 3.52 4.06
C ILE A 46 15.96 2.32 3.80
N VAL A 47 15.41 1.22 3.27
CA VAL A 47 16.19 -0.01 2.97
C VAL A 47 17.28 0.29 1.93
N VAL A 48 16.95 1.02 0.86
CA VAL A 48 17.91 1.37 -0.20
C VAL A 48 18.98 2.33 0.31
N LYS A 49 18.62 3.40 1.03
CA LYS A 49 19.58 4.38 1.57
C LYS A 49 20.46 3.79 2.67
N GLY A 50 19.87 2.96 3.52
CA GLY A 50 20.54 2.25 4.60
C GLY A 50 21.44 1.10 4.14
N LYS A 51 21.40 0.74 2.84
CA LYS A 51 22.10 -0.43 2.30
C LYS A 51 21.84 -1.70 3.11
N ILE A 52 20.61 -1.85 3.60
CA ILE A 52 20.22 -2.97 4.46
C ILE A 52 20.13 -4.22 3.59
N ASP A 53 20.68 -5.33 4.08
CA ASP A 53 20.57 -6.62 3.42
C ASP A 53 19.13 -7.12 3.48
N VAL A 54 18.46 -7.07 2.33
CA VAL A 54 17.05 -7.47 2.14
C VAL A 54 16.82 -8.93 2.51
N SER A 55 17.86 -9.78 2.44
CA SER A 55 17.79 -11.20 2.78
C SER A 55 17.52 -11.44 4.27
N LYS A 56 17.83 -10.46 5.12
CA LYS A 56 17.62 -10.52 6.58
C LYS A 56 16.25 -9.99 7.02
N LEU A 57 15.45 -9.49 6.08
CA LEU A 57 14.18 -8.80 6.35
C LEU A 57 12.98 -9.69 5.94
N GLU A 58 12.99 -10.98 6.30
CA GLU A 58 11.97 -11.94 5.86
C GLU A 58 10.53 -11.50 6.19
N ASP A 59 10.26 -11.14 7.45
CA ASP A 59 8.94 -10.67 7.89
C ASP A 59 8.50 -9.40 7.16
N LEU A 60 9.44 -8.48 6.93
CA LEU A 60 9.20 -7.22 6.22
C LEU A 60 8.92 -7.45 4.74
N ASN A 61 9.65 -8.36 4.10
CA ASN A 61 9.43 -8.75 2.71
C ASN A 61 8.04 -9.39 2.56
N TYR A 62 7.69 -10.30 3.47
CA TYR A 62 6.35 -10.91 3.50
C TYR A 62 5.25 -9.86 3.67
N GLN A 63 5.42 -8.91 4.58
CA GLN A 63 4.45 -7.83 4.78
C GLN A 63 4.37 -6.87 3.59
N ALA A 64 5.49 -6.55 2.94
CA ALA A 64 5.52 -5.70 1.76
C ALA A 64 4.77 -6.35 0.59
N LEU A 65 5.03 -7.64 0.32
CA LEU A 65 4.35 -8.40 -0.73
C LEU A 65 2.85 -8.52 -0.46
N ASN A 66 2.45 -8.84 0.77
CA ASN A 66 1.03 -8.90 1.13
C ASN A 66 0.35 -7.54 0.99
N SER A 67 1.00 -6.47 1.45
CA SER A 67 0.47 -5.11 1.34
C SER A 67 0.28 -4.67 -0.11
N LEU A 68 1.19 -5.07 -1.02
CA LEU A 68 0.99 -4.87 -2.46
C LEU A 68 -0.17 -5.70 -2.98
N PHE A 69 -0.24 -6.99 -2.62
CA PHE A 69 -1.26 -7.90 -3.12
C PHE A 69 -2.69 -7.44 -2.79
N ILE A 70 -2.93 -6.94 -1.57
CA ILE A 70 -4.26 -6.45 -1.17
C ILE A 70 -4.69 -5.15 -1.86
N THR A 71 -3.79 -4.45 -2.56
CA THR A 71 -4.11 -3.23 -3.34
C THR A 71 -4.51 -3.53 -4.79
N ILE A 72 -4.35 -4.78 -5.24
CA ILE A 72 -4.77 -5.21 -6.58
C ILE A 72 -6.29 -5.14 -6.71
N THR A 73 -6.76 -4.83 -7.93
CA THR A 73 -8.19 -4.75 -8.26
C THR A 73 -8.92 -6.03 -7.85
N ASN A 74 -10.00 -5.88 -7.08
CA ASN A 74 -10.83 -6.97 -6.57
C ASN A 74 -10.13 -8.00 -5.66
N ALA A 75 -8.88 -7.77 -5.25
CA ALA A 75 -8.21 -8.65 -4.28
C ALA A 75 -8.74 -8.42 -2.85
N HIS A 76 -9.01 -7.17 -2.48
CA HIS A 76 -9.58 -6.84 -1.18
C HIS A 76 -10.38 -5.53 -1.19
N SER A 77 -11.70 -5.64 -1.38
CA SER A 77 -12.65 -4.52 -1.37
C SER A 77 -13.27 -4.24 0.02
N CYS A 78 -12.94 -5.05 1.04
CA CYS A 78 -13.54 -4.97 2.37
C CYS A 78 -12.72 -4.10 3.33
N HIS A 79 -13.38 -3.16 4.02
CA HIS A 79 -12.78 -2.11 4.85
C HIS A 79 -11.95 -2.58 6.09
N PRO A 80 -12.22 -3.69 6.81
CA PRO A 80 -11.63 -3.87 8.13
C PRO A 80 -10.14 -4.27 8.14
N MET A 81 -9.59 -4.84 7.06
CA MET A 81 -8.18 -5.28 7.07
C MET A 81 -7.18 -4.20 6.68
N LEU A 82 -7.57 -3.20 5.89
CA LEU A 82 -6.64 -2.15 5.42
C LEU A 82 -6.01 -1.33 6.56
N PRO A 83 -6.75 -0.86 7.57
CA PRO A 83 -6.17 -0.18 8.73
C PRO A 83 -5.18 -1.07 9.50
N ARG A 84 -5.45 -2.38 9.56
CA ARG A 84 -4.58 -3.34 10.26
C ARG A 84 -3.28 -3.61 9.50
N CYS A 85 -3.35 -3.70 8.18
CA CYS A 85 -2.15 -3.81 7.33
C CYS A 85 -1.33 -2.53 7.41
N LEU A 86 -1.97 -1.36 7.34
CA LEU A 86 -1.31 -0.07 7.50
C LEU A 86 -0.56 0.01 8.83
N TRP A 87 -1.22 -0.34 9.95
CA TRP A 87 -0.59 -0.38 11.27
C TRP A 87 0.61 -1.32 11.33
N ARG A 88 0.50 -2.53 10.76
CA ARG A 88 1.64 -3.46 10.73
C ARG A 88 2.81 -2.89 9.93
N THR A 89 2.56 -2.36 8.73
CA THR A 89 3.61 -1.75 7.90
C THR A 89 4.25 -0.54 8.58
N SER A 90 3.48 0.31 9.25
CA SER A 90 4.01 1.49 9.94
C SER A 90 4.83 1.12 11.17
N VAL A 91 4.39 0.13 11.95
CA VAL A 91 5.18 -0.38 13.10
C VAL A 91 6.46 -1.03 12.62
N SER A 92 6.44 -1.77 11.51
CA SER A 92 7.64 -2.39 10.95
C SER A 92 8.63 -1.39 10.35
N GLN A 93 8.23 -0.13 10.10
CA GLN A 93 9.13 0.93 9.64
C GLN A 93 10.05 1.44 10.76
N ALA A 94 9.58 1.49 12.01
CA ALA A 94 10.36 1.98 13.15
C ALA A 94 11.69 1.22 13.40
N PRO A 95 11.72 -0.14 13.43
CA PRO A 95 12.97 -0.87 13.61
C PRO A 95 13.91 -0.75 12.41
N VAL A 96 13.39 -0.61 11.19
CA VAL A 96 14.21 -0.42 9.98
C VAL A 96 14.94 0.93 10.02
N GLN A 97 14.29 1.98 10.52
CA GLN A 97 14.91 3.29 10.65
C GLN A 97 16.04 3.31 11.69
N LEU A 98 15.88 2.58 12.80
CA LEU A 98 16.93 2.40 13.83
C LEU A 98 18.17 1.64 13.32
N MET A 99 18.05 0.83 12.26
CA MET A 99 19.19 0.13 11.66
C MET A 99 20.06 1.02 10.76
N THR A 100 19.60 2.24 10.46
CA THR A 100 20.30 3.18 9.55
C THR A 100 21.03 4.32 10.28
N THR A 101 20.90 4.41 11.61
CA THR A 101 21.64 5.34 12.48
C THR A 101 22.84 4.67 13.11
#